data_AF-H2CFA9-F1
#
_entry.id   AF-H2CFA9-F1
#
_cell.length_a   1.000
_cell.length_b   1.000
_cell.length_c   1.000
_cell.angle_alpha   90.00
_cell.angle_beta   90.00
_cell.angle_gamma   90.00
#
_symmetry.space_group_name_H-M   'P 1'
#
loop_
_entity.id
_entity.type
_entity.pdbx_description
1 polymer ?
#
loop_
_entity_poly.entity_id
_entity_poly.type
_entity_poly.pdbx_seq_one_letter_code
_entity_poly.pdbx_strand_id
1 'polypeptide(L)'
;MQKKTTVRLMLLAAIAFTMSATFAACKQSEGESPRVHRGDLISRSNLNFDYVEGDLINCKNVSVVYLKGDIRGEKSRGVHVQVMKGNVQAGQVKIDVLEGDIIEGRSVSVRLLLGEDLSARADVLERQPSRRTQF
;
A
#
# COMPACT_ATOMS: atom_id res chain seq x y z
N MET A 1 -0.22 -67.54 -8.85
CA MET A 1 -0.71 -66.28 -8.23
C MET A 1 0.45 -65.35 -7.87
N GLN A 2 1.20 -64.80 -8.84
CA GLN A 2 2.46 -64.08 -8.53
C GLN A 2 2.66 -62.73 -9.26
N LYS A 3 1.70 -62.26 -10.07
CA LYS A 3 1.86 -61.03 -10.87
C LYS A 3 1.34 -59.74 -10.20
N LYS A 4 0.61 -59.82 -9.07
CA LYS A 4 -0.05 -58.66 -8.45
C LYS A 4 0.80 -57.92 -7.41
N THR A 5 1.88 -58.54 -6.92
CA THR A 5 2.71 -58.00 -5.82
C THR A 5 3.81 -57.05 -6.30
N THR A 6 4.37 -57.28 -7.50
CA THR A 6 5.44 -56.44 -8.05
C THR A 6 4.96 -55.08 -8.54
N VAL A 7 3.73 -54.99 -9.06
CA VAL A 7 3.14 -53.72 -9.53
C VAL A 7 2.85 -52.76 -8.37
N ARG A 8 2.48 -53.29 -7.19
CA ARG A 8 2.24 -52.46 -6.00
C ARG A 8 3.53 -51.87 -5.41
N LEU A 9 4.65 -52.59 -5.50
CA LEU A 9 5.93 -52.12 -4.96
C LEU A 9 6.54 -50.99 -5.80
N MET A 10 6.35 -51.01 -7.13
CA MET A 10 6.79 -49.92 -8.01
C MET A 10 5.91 -48.66 -7.92
N LEU A 11 4.61 -48.80 -7.67
CA LEU A 11 3.71 -47.66 -7.51
C LEU A 11 3.99 -46.86 -6.22
N LEU A 12 4.40 -47.56 -5.14
CA LEU A 12 4.79 -46.92 -3.87
C LEU A 12 6.13 -46.18 -3.96
N ALA A 13 7.08 -46.65 -4.78
CA ALA A 13 8.35 -45.96 -5.00
C ALA A 13 8.19 -44.67 -5.84
N ALA A 14 7.23 -44.63 -6.77
CA ALA A 14 6.96 -43.45 -7.58
C ALA A 14 6.29 -42.31 -6.78
N ILE A 15 5.46 -42.65 -5.79
CA ILE A 15 4.78 -41.65 -4.93
C ILE A 15 5.74 -41.07 -3.88
N ALA A 16 6.70 -41.85 -3.40
CA ALA A 16 7.72 -41.39 -2.46
C ALA A 16 8.71 -40.40 -3.10
N PHE A 17 9.03 -40.55 -4.39
CA PHE A 17 9.95 -39.65 -5.09
C PHE A 17 9.31 -38.29 -5.45
N THR A 18 7.98 -38.23 -5.57
CA THR A 18 7.26 -36.98 -5.85
C THR A 18 6.97 -36.13 -4.62
N MET A 19 7.09 -36.66 -3.39
CA MET A 19 6.88 -35.88 -2.15
C MET A 19 8.15 -35.18 -1.64
N SER A 20 9.33 -35.44 -2.21
CA SER A 20 10.57 -34.78 -1.81
C SER A 20 10.93 -33.55 -2.67
N ALA A 21 10.23 -33.32 -3.78
CA ALA A 21 10.60 -32.29 -4.75
C ALA A 21 9.79 -30.97 -4.65
N THR A 22 8.71 -30.93 -3.88
CA THR A 22 7.84 -29.74 -3.79
C THR A 22 8.14 -28.82 -2.60
N PHE A 23 9.01 -29.21 -1.67
CA PHE A 23 9.39 -28.36 -0.52
C PHE A 23 10.61 -27.44 -0.79
N ALA A 24 11.22 -27.51 -1.98
CA ALA A 24 12.39 -26.69 -2.32
C ALA A 24 12.06 -25.40 -3.10
N ALA A 25 10.77 -25.10 -3.34
CA ALA A 25 10.36 -23.94 -4.14
C ALA A 25 9.77 -22.77 -3.32
N CYS A 26 9.84 -22.81 -1.98
CA CYS A 26 9.86 -21.56 -1.22
C CYS A 26 11.26 -20.96 -1.35
N LYS A 27 11.57 -20.47 -2.56
CA LYS A 27 12.62 -19.47 -2.71
C LYS A 27 12.20 -18.30 -1.84
N GLN A 28 12.79 -18.27 -0.66
CA GLN A 28 12.94 -17.11 0.19
C GLN A 28 13.28 -15.95 -0.75
N SER A 29 12.28 -15.15 -1.08
CA SER A 29 12.54 -13.78 -1.50
C SER A 29 13.30 -13.22 -0.31
N GLU A 30 14.61 -13.04 -0.47
CA GLU A 30 15.40 -12.18 0.39
C GLU A 30 14.74 -10.81 0.28
N GLY A 31 13.73 -10.59 1.12
CA GLY A 31 12.90 -9.42 1.10
C GLY A 31 13.80 -8.24 1.41
N GLU A 32 13.91 -7.32 0.45
CA GLU A 32 14.48 -6.01 0.71
C GLU A 32 13.85 -5.47 2.00
N SER A 33 14.68 -5.08 2.96
CA SER A 33 14.19 -4.56 4.23
C SER A 33 13.27 -3.37 3.96
N PRO A 34 12.07 -3.30 4.58
CA PRO A 34 11.11 -2.27 4.27
C PRO A 34 11.72 -0.89 4.49
N ARG A 35 11.51 0.00 3.52
CA ARG A 35 11.98 1.39 3.52
C ARG A 35 11.05 2.21 4.43
N VAL A 36 11.41 2.27 5.70
CA VAL A 36 10.65 2.94 6.76
C VAL A 36 11.25 4.32 7.05
N HIS A 37 10.39 5.34 7.14
CA HIS A 37 10.74 6.66 7.66
C HIS A 37 9.84 7.05 8.83
N ARG A 38 10.44 7.68 9.85
CA ARG A 38 9.73 8.27 10.99
C ARG A 38 10.18 9.71 11.14
N GLY A 39 9.22 10.63 11.21
CA GLY A 39 9.43 12.06 11.17
C GLY A 39 8.96 12.69 9.86
N ASP A 40 8.97 14.02 9.84
CA ASP A 40 8.47 14.80 8.70
C ASP A 40 9.46 14.79 7.53
N LEU A 41 8.93 14.60 6.34
CA LEU A 41 9.65 14.78 5.08
C LEU A 41 9.41 16.20 4.58
N ILE A 42 10.44 17.04 4.72
CA ILE A 42 10.37 18.46 4.34
C ILE A 42 11.17 18.71 3.07
N SER A 43 10.49 19.20 2.03
CA SER A 43 11.10 19.59 0.74
C SER A 43 11.99 18.51 0.11
N ARG A 44 11.63 17.23 0.33
CA ARG A 44 12.34 16.08 -0.23
C ARG A 44 11.84 15.75 -1.63
N SER A 45 12.64 15.03 -2.42
CA SER A 45 12.27 14.69 -3.79
C SER A 45 12.78 13.33 -4.24
N ASN A 46 12.04 12.67 -5.14
CA ASN A 46 12.41 11.41 -5.77
C ASN A 46 12.68 10.28 -4.76
N LEU A 47 11.74 10.08 -3.83
CA LEU A 47 11.84 9.09 -2.76
C LEU A 47 10.72 8.05 -2.86
N ASN A 48 11.03 6.82 -2.49
CA ASN A 48 10.07 5.74 -2.35
C ASN A 48 10.16 5.16 -0.93
N PHE A 49 9.03 4.96 -0.27
CA PHE A 49 8.95 4.37 1.06
C PHE A 49 7.83 3.34 1.12
N ASP A 50 8.03 2.31 1.93
CA ASP A 50 6.96 1.36 2.26
C ASP A 50 6.09 1.91 3.39
N TYR A 51 6.70 2.60 4.36
CA TYR A 51 6.00 3.19 5.49
C TYR A 51 6.60 4.55 5.85
N VAL A 52 5.74 5.55 6.02
CA VAL A 52 6.08 6.85 6.59
C VAL A 52 5.14 7.16 7.74
N GLU A 53 5.71 7.50 8.89
CA GLU A 53 4.98 8.09 10.01
C GLU A 53 5.51 9.51 10.25
N GLY A 54 4.72 10.50 9.86
CA GLY A 54 5.10 11.90 9.80
C GLY A 54 4.51 12.59 8.56
N ASP A 55 4.62 13.92 8.50
CA ASP A 55 4.00 14.72 7.45
C ASP A 55 4.88 14.79 6.19
N LEU A 56 4.23 14.88 5.02
CA LEU A 56 4.88 15.23 3.75
C LEU A 56 4.66 16.72 3.47
N ILE A 57 5.72 17.52 3.60
CA ILE A 57 5.65 18.97 3.48
C ILE A 57 6.45 19.43 2.26
N ASN A 58 5.78 20.01 1.26
CA ASN A 58 6.39 20.52 0.02
C ASN A 58 7.24 19.48 -0.74
N CYS A 59 6.84 18.21 -0.75
CA CYS A 59 7.60 17.10 -1.34
C CYS A 59 7.29 16.87 -2.84
N LYS A 60 8.27 16.40 -3.62
CA LYS A 60 8.09 16.17 -5.06
C LYS A 60 8.42 14.74 -5.48
N ASN A 61 7.58 14.14 -6.32
CA ASN A 61 7.81 12.78 -6.84
C ASN A 61 8.10 11.78 -5.71
N VAL A 62 7.20 11.70 -4.73
CA VAL A 62 7.33 10.79 -3.59
C VAL A 62 6.25 9.73 -3.70
N SER A 63 6.65 8.46 -3.67
CA SER A 63 5.73 7.33 -3.59
C SER A 63 5.79 6.71 -2.20
N VAL A 64 4.64 6.54 -1.56
CA VAL A 64 4.53 5.89 -0.24
C VAL A 64 3.48 4.79 -0.32
N VAL A 65 3.79 3.59 0.16
CA VAL A 65 2.76 2.53 0.27
C VAL A 65 1.80 2.86 1.40
N TYR A 66 2.30 3.08 2.61
CA TYR A 66 1.49 3.48 3.76
C TYR A 66 2.00 4.78 4.41
N LEU A 67 1.14 5.80 4.47
CA LEU A 67 1.40 7.07 5.14
C LEU A 67 0.50 7.22 6.36
N LYS A 68 1.10 7.50 7.52
CA LYS A 68 0.41 7.99 8.70
C LYS A 68 0.89 9.39 9.01
N GLY A 69 0.11 10.39 8.61
CA GLY A 69 0.48 11.80 8.68
C GLY A 69 -0.25 12.60 7.60
N ASP A 70 -0.08 13.92 7.63
CA ASP A 70 -0.73 14.83 6.69
C ASP A 70 0.14 15.11 5.46
N ILE A 71 -0.51 15.49 4.36
CA ILE A 71 0.18 16.06 3.20
C ILE A 71 -0.09 17.55 3.16
N ARG A 72 0.98 18.35 3.22
CA ARG A 72 0.92 19.81 3.33
C ARG A 72 1.83 20.51 2.32
N GLY A 73 1.54 21.80 2.11
CA GLY A 73 2.34 22.69 1.28
C GLY A 73 2.01 22.63 -0.21
N GLU A 74 1.76 23.80 -0.80
CA GLU A 74 1.36 23.96 -2.21
C GLU A 74 2.42 23.49 -3.22
N LYS A 75 3.67 23.34 -2.78
CA LYS A 75 4.77 22.87 -3.63
C LYS A 75 4.81 21.34 -3.72
N SER A 76 3.95 20.63 -2.99
CA SER A 76 3.85 19.18 -3.05
C SER A 76 3.29 18.75 -4.42
N ARG A 77 4.07 18.00 -5.21
CA ARG A 77 3.68 17.60 -6.58
C ARG A 77 4.15 16.19 -6.92
N GLY A 78 3.32 15.42 -7.63
CA GLY A 78 3.64 14.05 -7.96
C GLY A 78 3.77 13.16 -6.72
N VAL A 79 3.02 13.46 -5.67
CA VAL A 79 2.95 12.62 -4.47
C VAL A 79 1.92 11.54 -4.72
N HIS A 80 2.33 10.28 -4.59
CA HIS A 80 1.47 9.12 -4.73
C HIS A 80 1.47 8.31 -3.44
N VAL A 81 0.29 8.03 -2.91
CA VAL A 81 0.14 7.22 -1.69
C VAL A 81 -0.87 6.11 -1.94
N GLN A 82 -0.54 4.85 -1.63
CA GLN A 82 -1.52 3.78 -1.76
C GLN A 82 -2.55 3.84 -0.62
N VAL A 83 -2.10 3.91 0.62
CA VAL A 83 -2.97 4.03 1.79
C VAL A 83 -2.49 5.18 2.67
N MET A 84 -3.39 6.11 2.97
CA MET A 84 -3.12 7.26 3.81
C MET A 84 -4.09 7.30 4.99
N LYS A 85 -3.54 7.52 6.18
CA LYS A 85 -4.27 7.92 7.38
C LYS A 85 -3.81 9.30 7.82
N GLY A 86 -4.66 10.29 7.63
CA GLY A 86 -4.36 11.71 7.82
C GLY A 86 -5.10 12.58 6.81
N ASN A 87 -4.80 13.87 6.77
CA ASN A 87 -5.52 14.84 5.95
C ASN A 87 -4.68 15.36 4.77
N VAL A 88 -5.36 15.70 3.67
CA VAL A 88 -4.75 16.38 2.54
C VAL A 88 -5.05 17.86 2.62
N GLN A 89 -4.03 18.67 2.93
CA GLN A 89 -4.18 20.10 3.15
C GLN A 89 -3.75 20.96 1.96
N ALA A 90 -2.92 20.43 1.06
CA ALA A 90 -2.51 21.10 -0.18
C ALA A 90 -1.74 20.16 -1.11
N GLY A 91 -1.57 20.60 -2.37
CA GLY A 91 -0.66 20.00 -3.33
C GLY A 91 -1.35 19.24 -4.46
N GLN A 92 -0.53 18.63 -5.33
CA GLN A 92 -0.96 17.71 -6.36
C GLN A 92 -0.65 16.28 -5.91
N VAL A 93 -1.70 15.56 -5.53
CA VAL A 93 -1.61 14.30 -4.80
C VAL A 93 -2.56 13.28 -5.43
N LYS A 94 -2.10 12.04 -5.57
CA LYS A 94 -2.94 10.90 -5.91
C LYS A 94 -2.92 9.90 -4.75
N ILE A 95 -4.09 9.49 -4.28
CA ILE A 95 -4.25 8.55 -3.19
C ILE A 95 -5.20 7.42 -3.61
N ASP A 96 -4.84 6.16 -3.36
CA ASP A 96 -5.78 5.07 -3.63
C ASP A 96 -6.82 4.94 -2.50
N VAL A 97 -6.41 4.91 -1.24
CA VAL A 97 -7.32 4.90 -0.09
C VAL A 97 -6.94 5.98 0.91
N LEU A 98 -7.87 6.89 1.20
CA LEU A 98 -7.71 7.96 2.19
C LEU A 98 -8.66 7.74 3.37
N GLU A 99 -8.09 7.50 4.55
CA GLU A 99 -8.78 7.63 5.84
C GLU A 99 -8.46 9.00 6.45
N GLY A 100 -9.35 9.95 6.24
CA GLY A 100 -9.21 11.34 6.68
C GLY A 100 -9.86 12.31 5.70
N ASP A 101 -9.62 13.61 5.91
CA ASP A 101 -10.34 14.67 5.21
C ASP A 101 -9.48 15.35 4.14
N ILE A 102 -10.13 15.81 3.06
CA ILE A 102 -9.52 16.64 2.03
C ILE A 102 -9.92 18.09 2.30
N ILE A 103 -8.96 18.89 2.74
CA ILE A 103 -9.17 20.30 3.10
C ILE A 103 -8.98 21.19 1.86
N GLU A 104 -8.00 20.88 1.00
CA GLU A 104 -7.78 21.54 -0.29
C GLU A 104 -7.64 20.53 -1.43
N GLY A 105 -8.62 20.49 -2.34
CA GLY A 105 -8.77 19.42 -3.32
C GLY A 105 -8.43 19.74 -4.77
N ARG A 106 -8.03 20.98 -5.12
CA ARG A 106 -7.93 21.44 -6.53
C ARG A 106 -7.12 20.53 -7.46
N SER A 107 -6.13 19.82 -6.92
CA SER A 107 -5.28 18.87 -7.67
C SER A 107 -5.14 17.53 -6.95
N VAL A 108 -6.17 17.12 -6.21
CA VAL A 108 -6.19 15.88 -5.44
C VAL A 108 -7.10 14.87 -6.14
N SER A 109 -6.58 13.66 -6.37
CA SER A 109 -7.34 12.52 -6.87
C SER A 109 -7.32 11.40 -5.84
N VAL A 110 -8.50 10.93 -5.44
CA VAL A 110 -8.67 9.85 -4.46
C VAL A 110 -9.56 8.76 -5.04
N ARG A 111 -9.11 7.51 -5.00
CA ARG A 111 -9.96 6.40 -5.46
C ARG A 111 -11.05 6.07 -4.44
N LEU A 112 -10.70 5.88 -3.17
CA LEU A 112 -11.65 5.66 -2.08
C LEU A 112 -11.41 6.66 -0.94
N LEU A 113 -12.42 7.48 -0.66
CA LEU A 113 -12.43 8.41 0.47
C LEU A 113 -13.27 7.86 1.63
N LEU A 114 -12.61 7.64 2.76
CA LEU A 114 -13.19 7.29 4.06
C LEU A 114 -13.15 8.52 4.98
N GLY A 115 -13.89 9.56 4.60
CA GLY A 115 -13.84 10.88 5.24
C GLY A 115 -14.66 11.91 4.45
N GLU A 116 -14.34 13.19 4.64
CA GLU A 116 -15.03 14.30 4.00
C GLU A 116 -14.11 15.06 3.04
N ASP A 117 -14.62 15.41 1.85
CA ASP A 117 -13.99 16.40 0.98
C ASP A 117 -14.60 17.76 1.29
N LEU A 118 -13.92 18.51 2.17
CA LEU A 118 -14.34 19.84 2.62
C LEU A 118 -14.12 20.90 1.54
N SER A 119 -13.24 20.63 0.58
CA SER A 119 -12.93 21.54 -0.52
C SER A 119 -13.98 21.51 -1.63
N ALA A 120 -14.74 20.41 -1.74
CA ALA A 120 -15.64 20.09 -2.84
C ALA A 120 -15.00 20.19 -4.24
N ARG A 121 -13.67 20.05 -4.32
CA ARG A 121 -12.88 20.25 -5.54
C ARG A 121 -12.03 19.04 -5.89
N ALA A 122 -11.96 18.03 -5.04
CA ALA A 122 -11.18 16.83 -5.29
C ALA A 122 -11.90 15.90 -6.26
N ASP A 123 -11.11 15.20 -7.09
CA ASP A 123 -11.61 14.11 -7.92
C ASP A 123 -11.67 12.84 -7.08
N VAL A 124 -12.87 12.46 -6.63
CA VAL A 124 -13.09 11.31 -5.75
C VAL A 124 -13.98 10.30 -6.45
N LEU A 125 -13.44 9.10 -6.71
CA LEU A 125 -14.15 8.06 -7.43
C LEU A 125 -15.22 7.37 -6.56
N GLU A 126 -14.84 6.96 -5.35
CA GLU A 126 -15.73 6.29 -4.39
C GLU A 126 -15.69 6.99 -3.03
N ARG A 127 -16.85 7.12 -2.40
CA ARG A 127 -17.01 7.76 -1.10
C ARG A 127 -17.69 6.80 -0.13
N GLN A 128 -17.10 6.61 1.03
CA GLN A 128 -17.75 5.96 2.16
C GLN A 128 -17.84 7.00 3.29
N PRO A 129 -19.06 7.36 3.73
CA PRO A 129 -19.18 8.30 4.84
C PRO A 129 -18.47 7.71 6.05
N SER A 130 -17.63 8.53 6.70
CA SER A 130 -17.03 8.15 7.97
C SER A 130 -18.17 7.82 8.93
N ARG A 131 -18.11 6.66 9.59
CA ARG A 131 -19.00 6.38 10.72
C ARG A 131 -18.58 7.27 11.89
N ARG A 132 -18.81 8.58 11.78
CA ARG A 132 -18.85 9.46 12.96
C ARG A 132 -20.05 8.99 13.78
N THR A 133 -19.79 8.15 14.78
CA THR A 133 -20.71 7.94 15.89
C THR A 133 -21.06 9.31 16.44
N GLN A 134 -22.29 9.75 16.19
CA GLN A 134 -22.87 10.89 16.88
C GLN A 134 -22.90 10.52 18.37
N PHE A 135 -22.11 11.22 19.18
CA PHE A 135 -22.20 11.20 20.64
C PHE A 135 -22.82 12.51 21.10
#